data_AF-A0A6A5VWH0-F1
#
_entry.id   AF-A0A6A5VWH0-F1
#
_cell.length_a   1.000
_cell.length_b   1.000
_cell.length_c   1.000
_cell.angle_alpha   90.00
_cell.angle_beta   90.00
_cell.angle_gamma   90.00
#
_symmetry.space_group_name_H-M   'P 1'
#
loop_
_entity.id
_entity.type
_entity.pdbx_description
1 polymer ?
#
loop_
_entity_poly.entity_id
_entity_poly.type
_entity_poly.pdbx_seq_one_letter_code
_entity_poly.pdbx_strand_id
1 'polypeptide(L)'
;MDEQWRSHERQYTLTESIFIKSELPEDALPTSRVTGRKVYPQWSRERLENEAATLKFIASTTSIPVPKFLDLYEENGLLHLKTERAIGCTLEHLASDTATRHVNKCMEQFILPELRKLQHHTTGSVDARLPLIPPSRITYRDKRPSWSRKTSRNEDFVFCHNDLGQHNIFVDPETFNITAIIDWEFAGYYTTEFEYPLWLKPYNEQGNDHLQTDNLIKFLDSTGE
;
A
#
# COMPACT_ATOMS: atom_id res chain seq x y z
N MET A 1 17.05 -11.82 -17.79
CA MET A 1 16.64 -10.70 -18.65
C MET A 1 15.82 -9.79 -17.77
N ASP A 2 16.18 -8.51 -17.67
CA ASP A 2 15.50 -7.59 -16.77
C ASP A 2 14.15 -7.20 -17.39
N GLU A 3 13.09 -7.34 -16.61
CA GLU A 3 11.74 -6.95 -17.03
C GLU A 3 11.49 -5.50 -16.60
N GLN A 4 11.02 -4.68 -17.53
CA GLN A 4 10.65 -3.29 -17.26
C GLN A 4 9.25 -3.02 -17.80
N TRP A 5 8.42 -2.39 -16.97
CA TRP A 5 7.09 -1.97 -17.35
C TRP A 5 6.69 -0.71 -16.58
N ARG A 6 5.56 -0.14 -16.95
CA ARG A 6 5.03 1.09 -16.36
C ARG A 6 3.55 0.92 -16.07
N SER A 7 3.11 1.51 -14.96
CA SER A 7 1.70 1.83 -14.74
C SER A 7 1.44 3.29 -15.13
N HIS A 8 0.25 3.80 -14.82
CA HIS A 8 -0.07 5.21 -14.99
C HIS A 8 0.57 6.10 -13.91
N GLU A 9 1.20 5.52 -12.87
CA GLU A 9 1.81 6.28 -11.76
C GLU A 9 3.27 5.95 -11.46
N ARG A 10 3.78 4.80 -11.94
CA ARG A 10 5.10 4.28 -11.59
C ARG A 10 5.80 3.61 -12.77
N GLN A 11 7.13 3.58 -12.71
CA GLN A 11 7.95 2.68 -13.49
C GLN A 11 8.49 1.57 -12.59
N TYR A 12 8.63 0.37 -13.16
CA TYR A 12 9.09 -0.81 -12.46
C TYR A 12 10.26 -1.47 -13.20
N THR A 13 11.18 -2.05 -12.44
CA THR A 13 12.23 -2.92 -12.96
C THR A 13 12.34 -4.15 -12.08
N LEU A 14 12.29 -5.33 -12.69
CA LEU A 14 12.38 -6.60 -12.01
C LEU A 14 13.54 -7.41 -12.59
N THR A 15 14.36 -7.93 -11.70
CA THR A 15 15.48 -8.82 -12.02
C THR A 15 15.30 -10.17 -11.32
N GLU A 16 16.31 -11.02 -11.31
CA GLU A 16 16.25 -12.29 -10.57
C GLU A 16 16.17 -12.09 -9.05
N SER A 17 16.77 -11.03 -8.50
CA SER A 17 16.88 -10.83 -7.05
C SER A 17 16.34 -9.49 -6.54
N ILE A 18 16.08 -8.54 -7.43
CA ILE A 18 15.74 -7.16 -7.08
C ILE A 18 14.46 -6.72 -7.78
N PHE A 19 13.67 -5.93 -7.06
CA PHE A 19 12.57 -5.13 -7.59
C PHE A 19 12.84 -3.63 -7.33
N ILE A 20 12.63 -2.80 -8.34
CA ILE A 20 12.73 -1.34 -8.25
C ILE A 20 11.40 -0.75 -8.66
N LYS A 21 10.87 0.16 -7.84
CA LYS A 21 9.71 0.99 -8.10
C LYS A 21 10.15 2.45 -8.09
N SER A 22 9.78 3.23 -9.11
CA SER A 22 10.17 4.64 -9.20
C SER A 22 9.05 5.55 -9.65
N GLU A 23 9.26 6.85 -9.47
CA GLU A 23 8.45 7.89 -10.10
C GLU A 23 8.49 7.77 -11.64
N LEU A 24 7.46 8.29 -12.31
CA LEU A 24 7.43 8.38 -13.77
C LEU A 24 8.17 9.64 -14.25
N PRO A 25 8.97 9.55 -15.33
CA PRO A 25 9.46 10.74 -16.02
C PRO A 25 8.31 11.51 -16.68
N GLU A 26 8.52 12.81 -16.89
CA GLU A 26 7.52 13.75 -17.42
C GLU A 26 6.92 13.30 -18.77
N ASP A 27 7.73 12.73 -19.66
CA ASP A 27 7.30 12.25 -20.96
C ASP A 27 6.37 11.02 -20.86
N ALA A 28 6.57 10.18 -19.84
CA ALA A 28 5.77 8.98 -19.56
C ALA A 28 4.45 9.26 -18.81
N LEU A 29 4.26 10.46 -18.26
CA LEU A 29 3.03 10.79 -17.54
C LEU A 29 1.80 10.73 -18.45
N PRO A 30 0.67 10.17 -17.98
CA PRO A 30 -0.57 10.14 -18.73
C PRO A 30 -1.09 11.56 -19.00
N THR A 31 -1.81 11.72 -20.11
CA THR A 31 -2.44 12.99 -20.48
C THR A 31 -3.95 12.88 -20.35
N SER A 32 -4.57 13.84 -19.67
CA SER A 32 -6.02 13.91 -19.54
C SER A 32 -6.67 14.12 -20.90
N ARG A 33 -7.60 13.23 -21.27
CA ARG A 33 -8.39 13.35 -22.51
C ARG A 33 -9.29 14.60 -22.51
N VAL A 34 -9.62 15.14 -21.33
CA VAL A 34 -10.52 16.28 -21.18
C VAL A 34 -9.76 17.60 -21.25
N THR A 35 -8.64 17.71 -20.52
CA THR A 35 -7.91 18.99 -20.39
C THR A 35 -6.67 19.07 -21.27
N GLY A 36 -6.21 17.97 -21.84
CA GLY A 36 -4.95 17.89 -22.59
C GLY A 36 -3.68 18.06 -21.73
N ARG A 37 -3.82 18.17 -20.40
CA ARG A 37 -2.69 18.35 -19.47
C ARG A 37 -2.18 17.01 -18.96
N LYS A 38 -0.90 16.99 -18.59
CA LYS A 38 -0.30 15.87 -17.85
C LYS A 38 -1.03 15.66 -16.52
N VAL A 39 -1.23 14.39 -16.17
CA VAL A 39 -1.85 13.97 -14.91
C VAL A 39 -0.74 13.45 -14.01
N TYR A 40 -0.53 14.15 -12.90
CA TYR A 40 0.48 13.81 -11.91
C TYR A 40 -0.14 12.93 -10.82
N PRO A 41 0.46 11.79 -10.47
CA PRO A 41 0.03 10.99 -9.32
C PRO A 41 0.13 11.81 -8.04
N GLN A 42 -0.92 11.79 -7.22
CA GLN A 42 -0.91 12.52 -5.95
C GLN A 42 0.10 11.91 -4.99
N TRP A 43 0.90 12.75 -4.35
CA TRP A 43 1.95 12.33 -3.41
C TRP A 43 2.88 11.25 -3.99
N SER A 44 3.26 11.39 -5.27
CA SER A 44 4.09 10.40 -5.97
C SER A 44 5.33 10.04 -5.17
N ARG A 45 6.09 11.06 -4.75
CA ARG A 45 7.33 10.92 -3.99
C ARG A 45 7.07 10.44 -2.58
N GLU A 46 6.15 11.10 -1.87
CA GLU A 46 5.87 10.82 -0.47
C GLU A 46 5.33 9.40 -0.25
N ARG A 47 4.60 8.84 -1.23
CA ARG A 47 4.17 7.43 -1.21
C ARG A 47 5.35 6.46 -1.28
N LEU A 48 6.37 6.73 -2.10
CA LEU A 48 7.60 5.90 -2.15
C LEU A 48 8.41 6.02 -0.87
N GLU A 49 8.51 7.24 -0.30
CA GLU A 49 9.14 7.46 1.00
C GLU A 49 8.38 6.71 2.11
N ASN A 50 7.05 6.73 2.06
CA ASN A 50 6.19 6.01 3.00
C ASN A 50 6.37 4.49 2.90
N GLU A 51 6.42 3.94 1.68
CA GLU A 51 6.68 2.52 1.45
C GLU A 51 8.06 2.12 2.01
N ALA A 52 9.10 2.92 1.74
CA ALA A 52 10.45 2.67 2.25
C ALA A 52 10.51 2.68 3.78
N ALA A 53 9.86 3.66 4.42
CA ALA A 53 9.79 3.74 5.88
C ALA A 53 9.00 2.57 6.48
N THR A 54 7.88 2.20 5.84
CA THR A 54 7.03 1.10 6.30
C THR A 54 7.73 -0.25 6.18
N LEU A 55 8.41 -0.54 5.08
CA LEU A 55 9.16 -1.79 4.92
C LEU A 55 10.20 -1.98 6.03
N LYS A 56 10.95 -0.92 6.37
CA LYS A 56 11.90 -0.96 7.49
C LYS A 56 11.20 -1.18 8.83
N PHE A 57 10.10 -0.46 9.05
CA PHE A 57 9.34 -0.54 10.30
C PHE A 57 8.76 -1.94 10.53
N ILE A 58 8.00 -2.48 9.57
CA ILE A 58 7.36 -3.79 9.64
C ILE A 58 8.39 -4.91 9.82
N ALA A 59 9.47 -4.88 9.04
CA ALA A 59 10.55 -5.88 9.15
C ALA A 59 11.24 -5.87 10.53
N SER A 60 11.29 -4.71 11.20
CA SER A 60 11.94 -4.57 12.52
C SER A 60 11.02 -4.81 13.71
N THR A 61 9.70 -4.78 13.51
CA THR A 61 8.71 -4.78 14.61
C THR A 61 7.75 -5.97 14.60
N THR A 62 7.69 -6.71 13.49
CA THR A 62 6.73 -7.82 13.30
C THR A 62 7.42 -9.04 12.71
N SER A 63 6.68 -10.15 12.64
CA SER A 63 7.07 -11.34 11.88
C SER A 63 6.44 -11.38 10.48
N ILE A 64 5.74 -10.31 10.07
CA ILE A 64 5.10 -10.21 8.76
C ILE A 64 6.18 -10.25 7.68
N PRO A 65 6.10 -11.18 6.71
CA PRO A 65 7.09 -11.24 5.65
C PRO A 65 6.89 -10.07 4.70
N VAL A 66 7.93 -9.24 4.56
CA VAL A 66 7.98 -8.12 3.60
C VAL A 66 9.28 -8.19 2.80
N PRO A 67 9.31 -7.66 1.56
CA PRO A 67 10.55 -7.55 0.81
C PRO A 67 11.58 -6.73 1.60
N LYS A 68 12.82 -7.21 1.63
CA LYS A 68 13.90 -6.48 2.30
C LYS A 68 14.12 -5.15 1.60
N PHE A 69 14.05 -4.07 2.37
CA PHE A 69 14.51 -2.76 1.91
C PHE A 69 16.00 -2.80 1.57
N LEU A 70 16.37 -2.36 0.37
CA LEU A 70 17.77 -2.27 -0.04
C LEU A 70 18.24 -0.82 -0.14
N ASP A 71 17.47 0.04 -0.81
CA ASP A 71 17.86 1.43 -1.00
C ASP A 71 16.67 2.35 -1.35
N LEU A 72 16.83 3.64 -1.07
CA LEU A 72 15.95 4.72 -1.52
C LEU A 72 16.85 5.86 -2.03
N TYR A 73 16.88 6.06 -3.34
CA TYR A 73 17.83 6.97 -3.99
C TYR A 73 17.16 7.79 -5.07
N GLU A 74 17.78 8.92 -5.40
CA GLU A 74 17.34 9.77 -6.50
C GLU A 74 18.25 9.58 -7.70
N GLU A 75 17.66 9.38 -8.88
CA GLU A 75 18.36 9.31 -10.16
C GLU A 75 17.62 10.16 -11.19
N ASN A 76 18.32 11.08 -11.84
CA ASN A 76 17.74 12.03 -12.81
C ASN A 76 16.53 12.82 -12.27
N GLY A 77 16.52 13.13 -10.97
CA GLY A 77 15.44 13.87 -10.31
C GLY A 77 14.21 13.02 -9.95
N LEU A 78 14.22 11.71 -10.22
CA LEU A 78 13.15 10.78 -9.88
C LEU A 78 13.55 9.97 -8.65
N LEU A 79 12.61 9.73 -7.73
CA LEU A 79 12.85 8.86 -6.58
C LEU A 79 12.67 7.38 -6.96
N HIS A 80 13.60 6.53 -6.53
CA HIS A 80 13.62 5.08 -6.74
C HIS A 80 13.68 4.35 -5.41
N LEU A 81 12.71 3.46 -5.17
CA LEU A 81 12.72 2.49 -4.09
C LEU A 81 13.21 1.14 -4.63
N LYS A 82 14.26 0.59 -4.00
CA LYS A 82 14.85 -0.70 -4.34
C LYS A 82 14.65 -1.69 -3.19
N THR A 83 14.14 -2.86 -3.50
CA THR A 83 13.92 -3.97 -2.56
C THR A 83 14.45 -5.28 -3.13
N GLU A 84 14.57 -6.30 -2.28
CA GLU A 84 14.63 -7.68 -2.76
C GLU A 84 13.34 -8.02 -3.52
N ARG A 85 13.45 -8.95 -4.49
CA ARG A 85 12.29 -9.48 -5.20
C ARG A 85 11.48 -10.38 -4.26
N ALA A 86 10.17 -10.17 -4.21
CA ALA A 86 9.26 -11.08 -3.54
C ALA A 86 9.25 -12.46 -4.23
N ILE A 87 9.35 -13.52 -3.43
CA ILE A 87 9.41 -14.91 -3.91
C ILE A 87 8.03 -15.56 -3.87
N GLY A 88 7.73 -16.41 -4.84
CA GLY A 88 6.43 -17.09 -4.97
C GLY A 88 5.60 -16.50 -6.09
N CYS A 89 4.28 -16.69 -6.00
CA CYS A 89 3.30 -16.16 -6.94
C CYS A 89 2.25 -15.34 -6.18
N THR A 90 1.66 -14.34 -6.82
CA THR A 90 0.59 -13.58 -6.17
C THR A 90 -0.63 -14.46 -5.98
N LEU A 91 -1.39 -14.22 -4.90
CA LEU A 91 -2.65 -14.91 -4.66
C LEU A 91 -3.62 -14.71 -5.84
N GLU A 92 -3.59 -13.54 -6.46
CA GLU A 92 -4.38 -13.23 -7.66
C GLU A 92 -4.01 -14.14 -8.83
N HIS A 93 -2.70 -14.36 -9.05
CA HIS A 93 -2.23 -15.22 -10.14
C HIS A 93 -2.64 -16.69 -9.93
N LEU A 94 -2.66 -17.17 -8.68
CA LEU A 94 -3.14 -18.52 -8.39
C LEU A 94 -4.63 -18.71 -8.67
N ALA A 95 -5.44 -17.65 -8.54
CA ALA A 95 -6.88 -17.66 -8.77
C ALA A 95 -7.59 -18.87 -8.13
N SER A 96 -7.23 -19.20 -6.89
CA SER A 96 -7.63 -20.43 -6.21
C SER A 96 -8.38 -20.16 -4.90
N ASP A 97 -9.64 -20.61 -4.81
CA ASP A 97 -10.45 -20.51 -3.59
C ASP A 97 -9.80 -21.19 -2.39
N THR A 98 -9.05 -22.28 -2.62
CA THR A 98 -8.34 -22.99 -1.56
C THR A 98 -7.19 -22.14 -1.04
N ALA A 99 -6.42 -21.52 -1.93
CA ALA A 99 -5.36 -20.59 -1.54
C ALA A 99 -5.95 -19.38 -0.81
N THR A 100 -7.03 -18.78 -1.32
CA THR A 100 -7.72 -17.64 -0.69
C THR A 100 -8.21 -17.98 0.72
N ARG A 101 -8.81 -19.16 0.92
CA ARG A 101 -9.22 -19.61 2.26
C ARG A 101 -8.04 -19.85 3.20
N HIS A 102 -6.93 -20.36 2.70
CA HIS A 102 -5.71 -20.55 3.50
C HIS A 102 -5.09 -19.21 3.90
N VAL A 103 -4.94 -18.29 2.95
CA VAL A 103 -4.45 -16.92 3.20
C VAL A 103 -5.38 -16.19 4.17
N ASN A 104 -6.70 -16.31 4.03
CA ASN A 104 -7.63 -15.67 4.97
C ASN A 104 -7.41 -16.15 6.42
N LYS A 105 -7.21 -17.45 6.62
CA LYS A 105 -6.86 -17.97 7.95
C LYS A 105 -5.55 -17.39 8.46
N CYS A 106 -4.54 -17.29 7.59
CA CYS A 106 -3.25 -16.69 7.95
C CYS A 106 -3.40 -15.20 8.33
N MET A 107 -4.24 -14.45 7.59
CA MET A 107 -4.55 -13.06 7.87
C MET A 107 -5.18 -12.89 9.26
N GLU A 108 -6.21 -13.69 9.57
CA GLU A 108 -6.93 -13.61 10.84
C GLU A 108 -6.08 -14.06 12.03
N GLN A 109 -5.23 -15.06 11.85
CA GLN A 109 -4.45 -15.68 12.94
C GLN A 109 -3.12 -14.98 13.21
N PHE A 110 -2.50 -14.36 12.19
CA PHE A 110 -1.13 -13.84 12.30
C PHE A 110 -1.02 -12.38 11.86
N ILE A 111 -1.35 -12.08 10.59
CA ILE A 111 -1.05 -10.76 10.01
C ILE A 111 -1.85 -9.63 10.67
N LEU A 112 -3.19 -9.74 10.72
CA LEU A 112 -4.05 -8.70 11.30
C LEU A 112 -3.78 -8.50 12.80
N PRO A 113 -3.60 -9.56 13.62
CA PRO A 113 -3.18 -9.39 15.01
C PRO A 113 -1.84 -8.65 15.17
N GLU A 114 -0.83 -8.90 14.34
CA GLU A 114 0.44 -8.16 14.42
C GLU A 114 0.26 -6.70 14.04
N LEU A 115 -0.45 -6.41 12.95
CA LEU A 115 -0.75 -5.03 12.54
C LEU A 115 -1.55 -4.26 13.58
N ARG A 116 -2.56 -4.88 14.20
CA ARG A 116 -3.42 -4.25 15.21
C ARG A 116 -2.70 -3.98 16.54
N LYS A 117 -1.62 -4.70 16.84
CA LYS A 117 -0.76 -4.41 18.02
C LYS A 117 0.06 -3.15 17.84
N LEU A 118 0.31 -2.72 16.59
CA LEU A 118 1.02 -1.49 16.29
C LEU A 118 0.03 -0.34 16.40
N GLN A 119 -0.05 0.26 17.60
CA GLN A 119 -0.96 1.34 17.90
C GLN A 119 -0.25 2.69 17.95
N HIS A 120 -1.00 3.76 17.69
CA HIS A 120 -0.48 5.12 17.76
C HIS A 120 -1.59 6.13 18.09
N HIS A 121 -1.19 7.25 18.69
CA HIS A 121 -2.11 8.34 19.03
C HIS A 121 -2.50 9.21 17.85
N THR A 122 -1.72 9.21 16.76
CA THR A 122 -1.91 10.12 15.62
C THR A 122 -2.00 9.34 14.31
N THR A 123 -2.93 9.72 13.43
CA THR A 123 -3.08 9.09 12.11
C THR A 123 -1.92 9.40 11.16
N GLY A 124 -1.71 8.50 10.20
CA GLY A 124 -0.78 8.66 9.07
C GLY A 124 0.48 7.81 9.14
N SER A 125 1.49 8.18 8.35
CA SER A 125 2.71 7.38 8.18
C SER A 125 3.49 7.18 9.48
N VAL A 126 4.25 6.07 9.54
CA VAL A 126 5.32 5.84 10.54
C VAL A 126 6.41 6.92 10.49
N ASP A 127 6.61 7.55 9.33
CA ASP A 127 7.43 8.75 9.22
C ASP A 127 6.54 9.99 9.46
N ALA A 128 6.67 10.56 10.66
CA ALA A 128 5.89 11.72 11.07
C ALA A 128 6.14 12.98 10.21
N ARG A 129 7.22 13.01 9.41
CA ARG A 129 7.54 14.14 8.51
C ARG A 129 6.70 14.14 7.24
N LEU A 130 6.19 12.98 6.83
CA LEU A 130 5.36 12.85 5.63
C LEU A 130 3.97 13.46 5.86
N PRO A 131 3.28 13.91 4.80
CA PRO A 131 1.88 14.28 4.93
C PRO A 131 1.02 13.06 5.29
N LEU A 132 -0.24 13.30 5.70
CA LEU A 132 -1.22 12.24 5.73
C LEU A 132 -1.55 11.83 4.29
N ILE A 133 -1.27 10.58 3.93
CA ILE A 133 -1.54 10.01 2.60
C ILE A 133 -2.75 9.07 2.73
N PRO A 134 -3.95 9.50 2.32
CA PRO A 134 -5.11 8.63 2.38
C PRO A 134 -5.00 7.47 1.40
N PRO A 135 -5.71 6.35 1.65
CA PRO A 135 -5.81 5.24 0.70
C PRO A 135 -6.30 5.66 -0.68
N SER A 136 -5.92 4.90 -1.71
CA SER A 136 -6.30 5.13 -3.10
C SER A 136 -7.81 5.33 -3.31
N ARG A 137 -8.66 4.54 -2.64
CA ARG A 137 -10.14 4.68 -2.70
C ARG A 137 -10.65 6.07 -2.27
N ILE A 138 -9.95 6.74 -1.34
CA ILE A 138 -10.25 8.11 -0.94
C ILE A 138 -9.71 9.08 -1.98
N THR A 139 -8.45 8.92 -2.39
CA THR A 139 -7.81 9.85 -3.33
C THR A 139 -8.45 9.82 -4.71
N TYR A 140 -9.02 8.70 -5.17
CA TYR A 140 -9.81 8.64 -6.42
C TYR A 140 -11.09 9.47 -6.35
N ARG A 141 -11.69 9.59 -5.18
CA ARG A 141 -12.95 10.29 -4.97
C ARG A 141 -12.78 11.76 -4.59
N ASP A 142 -11.76 12.06 -3.80
CA ASP A 142 -11.44 13.40 -3.34
C ASP A 142 -9.97 13.74 -3.65
N LYS A 143 -9.81 14.66 -4.60
CA LYS A 143 -8.52 15.06 -5.18
C LYS A 143 -7.91 16.27 -4.47
N ARG A 144 -8.33 16.60 -3.25
CA ARG A 144 -7.73 17.70 -2.48
C ARG A 144 -6.22 17.49 -2.26
N PRO A 145 -5.43 18.57 -2.15
CA PRO A 145 -3.97 18.48 -2.11
C PRO A 145 -3.39 18.12 -0.74
N SER A 146 -4.20 18.10 0.32
CA SER A 146 -3.74 17.86 1.69
C SER A 146 -4.85 17.35 2.60
N TRP A 147 -4.47 16.53 3.59
CA TRP A 147 -5.34 16.04 4.65
C TRP A 147 -4.71 16.30 6.02
N SER A 148 -5.53 16.67 6.99
CA SER A 148 -5.08 16.90 8.36
C SER A 148 -4.95 15.59 9.12
N ARG A 149 -3.86 15.43 9.87
CA ARG A 149 -3.73 14.31 10.82
C ARG A 149 -4.73 14.49 11.96
N LYS A 150 -5.16 13.37 12.52
CA LYS A 150 -6.02 13.33 13.71
C LYS A 150 -5.22 12.76 14.86
N THR A 151 -5.47 13.25 16.07
CA THR A 151 -4.88 12.72 17.30
C THR A 151 -6.00 12.28 18.22
N SER A 152 -5.88 11.09 18.81
CA SER A 152 -6.75 10.59 19.87
C SER A 152 -6.01 10.51 21.20
N ARG A 153 -6.75 10.66 22.29
CA ARG A 153 -6.24 10.47 23.67
C ARG A 153 -6.04 9.01 24.03
N ASN A 154 -6.80 8.12 23.40
CA ASN A 154 -6.62 6.68 23.50
C ASN A 154 -5.87 6.24 22.23
N GLU A 155 -4.98 5.25 22.30
CA GLU A 155 -4.22 4.75 21.14
C GLU A 155 -5.14 4.00 20.15
N ASP A 156 -6.11 4.72 19.58
CA ASP A 156 -7.23 4.17 18.82
C ASP A 156 -6.87 3.89 17.36
N PHE A 157 -5.68 4.30 16.92
CA PHE A 157 -5.21 4.07 15.57
C PHE A 157 -4.29 2.87 15.52
N VAL A 158 -4.67 1.89 14.71
CA VAL A 158 -3.92 0.68 14.41
C VAL A 158 -3.20 0.84 13.07
N PHE A 159 -2.16 0.04 12.86
CA PHE A 159 -1.47 0.05 11.58
C PHE A 159 -2.29 -0.66 10.50
N CYS A 160 -2.50 0.02 9.38
CA CYS A 160 -3.19 -0.50 8.21
C CYS A 160 -2.28 -0.44 6.98
N HIS A 161 -2.33 -1.47 6.14
CA HIS A 161 -1.76 -1.51 4.80
C HIS A 161 -2.56 -0.65 3.81
N ASN A 162 -3.89 -0.60 3.95
CA ASN A 162 -4.82 0.18 3.13
C ASN A 162 -5.00 -0.24 1.66
N ASP A 163 -4.30 -1.27 1.22
CA ASP A 163 -4.39 -1.84 -0.14
C ASP A 163 -4.04 -3.34 -0.15
N LEU A 164 -4.52 -4.07 0.87
CA LEU A 164 -4.17 -5.47 1.10
C LEU A 164 -4.95 -6.43 0.17
N GLY A 165 -4.83 -6.24 -1.14
CA GLY A 165 -5.45 -7.07 -2.17
C GLY A 165 -4.66 -8.32 -2.53
N GLN A 166 -5.29 -9.24 -3.28
CA GLN A 166 -4.66 -10.50 -3.70
C GLN A 166 -3.39 -10.31 -4.55
N HIS A 167 -3.28 -9.22 -5.30
CA HIS A 167 -2.11 -8.87 -6.11
C HIS A 167 -0.90 -8.45 -5.26
N ASN A 168 -1.13 -8.03 -4.01
CA ASN A 168 -0.09 -7.58 -3.08
C ASN A 168 0.36 -8.69 -2.10
N ILE A 169 -0.20 -9.89 -2.21
CA ILE A 169 0.11 -11.03 -1.34
C ILE A 169 0.78 -12.12 -2.17
N PHE A 170 2.05 -12.37 -1.87
CA PHE A 170 2.80 -13.48 -2.45
C PHE A 170 2.67 -14.72 -1.58
N VAL A 171 2.50 -15.86 -2.23
CA VAL A 171 2.43 -17.16 -1.57
C VAL A 171 3.32 -18.18 -2.27
N ASP A 172 3.73 -19.17 -1.49
CA ASP A 172 4.29 -20.41 -2.01
C ASP A 172 3.17 -21.22 -2.72
N PRO A 173 3.35 -21.61 -4.00
CA PRO A 173 2.29 -22.24 -4.78
C PRO A 173 1.92 -23.66 -4.31
N GLU A 174 2.79 -24.33 -3.55
CA GLU A 174 2.55 -25.70 -3.08
C GLU A 174 1.85 -25.72 -1.71
N THR A 175 2.21 -24.76 -0.84
CA THR A 175 1.76 -24.70 0.57
C THR A 175 0.75 -23.60 0.86
N PHE A 176 0.63 -22.61 -0.05
CA PHE A 176 -0.13 -21.37 0.12
C PHE A 176 0.30 -20.48 1.28
N ASN A 177 1.46 -20.76 1.90
CA ASN A 177 2.01 -19.91 2.93
C ASN A 177 2.40 -18.55 2.36
N ILE A 178 2.07 -17.47 3.07
CA ILE A 178 2.45 -16.11 2.67
C ILE A 178 3.97 -15.98 2.75
N THR A 179 4.58 -15.60 1.64
CA THR A 179 6.03 -15.42 1.48
C THR A 179 6.44 -13.96 1.47
N ALA A 180 5.54 -13.05 1.09
CA ALA A 180 5.72 -11.61 1.20
C ALA A 180 4.38 -10.86 1.07
N ILE A 181 4.26 -9.72 1.75
CA ILE A 181 3.24 -8.69 1.50
C ILE A 181 3.96 -7.45 0.97
N ILE A 182 3.49 -6.91 -0.15
CA ILE A 182 4.14 -5.80 -0.88
C ILE A 182 3.22 -4.58 -1.03
N ASP A 183 3.76 -3.48 -1.55
CA ASP A 183 3.00 -2.27 -1.90
C ASP A 183 2.39 -1.51 -0.70
N TRP A 184 3.26 -1.23 0.27
CA TRP A 184 2.91 -0.54 1.52
C TRP A 184 2.83 1.00 1.38
N GLU A 185 2.70 1.53 0.16
CA GLU A 185 2.83 2.98 -0.09
C GLU A 185 1.69 3.82 0.53
N PHE A 186 0.54 3.19 0.80
CA PHE A 186 -0.59 3.79 1.51
C PHE A 186 -0.68 3.41 3.00
N ALA A 187 0.30 2.68 3.51
CA ALA A 187 0.26 2.18 4.87
C ALA A 187 0.42 3.30 5.92
N GLY A 188 -0.17 3.11 7.09
CA GLY A 188 -0.12 4.07 8.19
C GLY A 188 -1.08 3.75 9.32
N TYR A 189 -1.13 4.62 10.32
CA TYR A 189 -2.05 4.52 11.45
C TYR A 189 -3.43 5.08 11.10
N TYR A 190 -4.45 4.24 11.23
CA TYR A 190 -5.86 4.55 10.96
C TYR A 190 -6.77 3.75 11.90
N THR A 191 -8.08 3.96 11.83
CA THR A 191 -9.03 3.09 12.55
C THR A 191 -9.18 1.75 11.82
N THR A 192 -9.66 0.71 12.49
CA THR A 192 -9.77 -0.65 11.90
C THR A 192 -10.62 -0.73 10.63
N GLU A 193 -11.55 0.21 10.43
CA GLU A 193 -12.41 0.30 9.25
C GLU A 193 -11.64 0.64 7.97
N PHE A 194 -10.40 1.12 8.10
CA PHE A 194 -9.54 1.41 6.96
C PHE A 194 -8.92 0.14 6.34
N GLU A 195 -8.79 -0.96 7.08
CA GLU A 195 -8.26 -2.21 6.54
C GLU A 195 -9.38 -3.08 5.98
N TYR A 196 -9.71 -2.85 4.71
CA TYR A 196 -10.73 -3.65 4.03
C TYR A 196 -10.16 -5.02 3.63
N PRO A 197 -10.93 -6.12 3.76
CA PRO A 197 -10.44 -7.47 3.46
C PRO A 197 -10.41 -7.76 1.96
N LEU A 198 -9.63 -6.96 1.21
CA LEU A 198 -9.53 -7.01 -0.26
C LEU A 198 -8.99 -8.36 -0.75
N TRP A 199 -8.23 -9.09 0.06
CA TRP A 199 -7.73 -10.43 -0.26
C TRP A 199 -8.83 -11.49 -0.42
N LEU A 200 -10.04 -11.25 0.06
CA LEU A 200 -11.14 -12.23 -0.02
C LEU A 200 -11.67 -12.43 -1.44
N LYS A 201 -11.46 -11.46 -2.34
CA LYS A 201 -11.97 -11.51 -3.71
C LYS A 201 -10.94 -10.98 -4.72
N PRO A 202 -10.91 -11.54 -5.94
CA PRO A 202 -10.16 -10.96 -7.05
C PRO A 202 -10.54 -9.49 -7.30
N TYR A 203 -9.60 -8.68 -7.81
CA TYR A 203 -9.81 -7.24 -7.98
C TYR A 203 -11.04 -6.89 -8.84
N ASN A 204 -11.30 -7.65 -9.90
CA ASN A 204 -12.46 -7.46 -10.79
C ASN A 204 -13.81 -7.81 -10.15
N GLU A 205 -13.81 -8.52 -9.02
CA GLU A 205 -15.00 -8.87 -8.24
C GLU A 205 -15.15 -8.02 -6.97
N GLN A 206 -14.19 -7.13 -6.70
CA GLN A 206 -14.30 -6.16 -5.63
C GLN A 206 -15.33 -5.10 -6.04
N GLY A 207 -16.40 -5.01 -5.25
CA GLY A 207 -17.37 -3.94 -5.41
C GLY A 207 -16.81 -2.62 -4.87
N ASN A 208 -17.22 -1.50 -5.45
CA ASN A 208 -16.97 -0.19 -4.86
C ASN A 208 -18.00 0.08 -3.77
N ASP A 209 -17.59 0.01 -2.49
CA ASP A 209 -18.41 0.50 -1.39
C ASP A 209 -18.26 2.02 -1.27
N HIS A 210 -19.08 2.73 -2.05
CA HIS A 210 -19.13 4.18 -2.06
C HIS A 210 -19.53 4.75 -0.70
N LEU A 211 -20.44 4.10 0.03
CA LEU A 211 -20.92 4.59 1.32
C LEU A 211 -19.82 4.48 2.38
N GLN A 212 -19.10 3.36 2.40
CA GLN A 212 -17.95 3.19 3.28
C GLN A 212 -16.89 4.24 2.97
N THR A 213 -16.55 4.45 1.69
CA THR A 213 -15.57 5.46 1.29
C THR A 213 -15.97 6.87 1.77
N ASP A 214 -17.25 7.23 1.67
CA ASP A 214 -17.76 8.51 2.18
C ASP A 214 -17.62 8.62 3.70
N ASN A 215 -17.84 7.54 4.43
CA ASN A 215 -17.67 7.54 5.88
C ASN A 215 -16.19 7.69 6.29
N LEU A 216 -15.26 7.09 5.55
CA LEU A 216 -13.83 7.28 5.79
C LEU A 216 -13.39 8.73 5.50
N ILE A 217 -13.91 9.34 4.43
CA ILE A 217 -13.69 10.77 4.13
C ILE A 217 -14.22 11.64 5.27
N LYS A 218 -15.47 11.41 5.71
CA LYS A 218 -16.06 12.15 6.85
C LYS A 218 -15.25 11.98 8.13
N PHE A 219 -14.71 10.79 8.39
CA PHE A 219 -13.82 10.56 9.52
C PHE A 219 -12.57 11.43 9.41
N LEU A 220 -11.91 11.48 8.24
CA LEU A 220 -10.73 12.33 8.05
C LEU A 220 -11.08 13.83 8.12
N ASP A 221 -12.29 14.21 7.73
CA ASP A 221 -12.77 15.61 7.76
C ASP A 221 -13.22 16.10 9.13
N SER A 222 -13.68 15.20 10.02
CA SER A 222 -14.19 15.64 11.31
C SER A 222 -13.10 16.37 12.11
N THR A 223 -13.41 17.50 12.71
CA THR A 223 -12.50 18.12 13.67
C THR A 223 -12.39 17.19 14.86
N GLY A 224 -11.17 16.83 15.26
CA GLY A 224 -10.95 15.94 16.40
C GLY A 224 -11.58 16.51 17.66
N GLU A 225 -12.38 15.69 18.34
CA GLU A 225 -12.66 15.83 19.78
C GLU A 225 -11.86 14.76 20.54
#